data_AF-A0A350LTR9-F1
#
_entry.id   AF-A0A350LTR9-F1
#
_cell.length_a   1.000
_cell.length_b   1.000
_cell.length_c   1.000
_cell.angle_alpha   90.00
_cell.angle_beta   90.00
_cell.angle_gamma   90.00
#
_symmetry.space_group_name_H-M   'P 1'
#
loop_
_entity.id
_entity.type
_entity.pdbx_description
1 polymer ?
#
loop_
_entity_poly.entity_id
_entity_poly.type
_entity_poly.pdbx_seq_one_letter_code
_entity_poly.pdbx_strand_id
1 'polypeptide(L)'
;FGKGYIAIVRGVPDIAFFLFFVIALDQIFEVIRHKIKCPDWPDEIWQGSDFVVCQAAKLPLGNSPQWVHDTYGFFVAVLTFAIVFGAFAANVLYGAMRAVPHAQLETAEAYGMSRRQSFWRILVPQMWVYA
;
A
#
# COMPACT_ATOMS: atom_id res chain seq x y z
N PHE A 1 4.82 12.20 -6.03
CA PHE A 1 4.83 10.87 -5.40
C PHE A 1 3.67 9.97 -5.82
N GLY A 2 2.38 10.37 -5.70
CA GLY A 2 1.25 9.50 -6.07
C GLY A 2 1.21 8.97 -7.51
N LYS A 3 1.61 9.76 -8.52
CA LYS A 3 1.57 9.35 -9.93
C LYS A 3 2.52 8.18 -10.28
N GLY A 4 3.66 8.06 -9.59
CA GLY A 4 4.63 6.99 -9.83
C GLY A 4 4.13 5.63 -9.34
N TYR A 5 3.58 5.62 -8.11
CA TYR A 5 2.93 4.44 -7.52
C TYR A 5 1.79 3.92 -8.41
N ILE A 6 0.97 4.84 -8.89
CA ILE A 6 -0.15 4.59 -9.79
C ILE A 6 0.29 3.98 -11.14
N ALA A 7 1.47 4.35 -11.66
CA ALA A 7 1.96 3.83 -12.95
C ALA A 7 2.49 2.40 -12.84
N ILE A 8 3.13 2.05 -11.72
CA ILE A 8 3.65 0.70 -11.45
C ILE A 8 2.51 -0.32 -11.32
N VAL A 9 1.43 0.05 -10.62
CA VAL A 9 0.30 -0.86 -10.35
C VAL A 9 -0.48 -1.25 -11.61
N ARG A 10 -0.51 -0.41 -12.66
CA ARG A 10 -1.33 -0.66 -13.85
C ARG A 10 -0.71 -1.62 -14.88
N GLY A 11 0.57 -1.95 -14.75
CA GLY A 11 1.30 -2.76 -15.72
C GLY A 11 1.36 -4.27 -15.40
N VAL A 12 1.00 -4.66 -14.18
CA VAL A 12 1.10 -6.04 -13.71
C VAL A 12 -0.33 -6.56 -13.46
N PRO A 13 -0.67 -7.78 -13.89
CA PRO A 13 -1.97 -8.37 -13.59
C PRO A 13 -2.22 -8.36 -12.07
N ASP A 14 -3.42 -7.94 -11.64
CA ASP A 14 -3.77 -7.85 -10.22
C ASP A 14 -3.49 -9.15 -9.46
N ILE A 15 -3.68 -10.30 -10.13
CA ILE A 15 -3.37 -11.64 -9.60
C ILE A 15 -1.89 -11.79 -9.25
N ALA A 16 -0.98 -11.31 -10.11
CA ALA A 16 0.46 -11.37 -9.84
C ALA A 16 0.84 -10.41 -8.69
N PHE A 17 0.19 -9.24 -8.58
CA PHE A 17 0.33 -8.40 -7.40
C PHE A 17 -0.10 -9.13 -6.13
N PHE A 18 -1.27 -9.78 -6.10
CA PHE A 18 -1.73 -10.47 -4.89
C PHE A 18 -0.85 -11.66 -4.49
N LEU A 19 -0.32 -12.42 -5.47
CA LEU A 19 0.53 -13.58 -5.19
C LEU A 19 1.95 -13.19 -4.76
N PHE A 20 2.58 -12.25 -5.46
CA PHE A 20 4.00 -11.94 -5.24
C PHE A 20 4.22 -10.80 -4.26
N PHE A 21 3.25 -9.90 -4.05
CA PHE A 21 3.45 -8.76 -3.16
C PHE A 21 3.51 -9.18 -1.69
N VAL A 22 2.69 -10.16 -1.27
CA VAL A 22 2.75 -10.72 0.09
C VAL A 22 4.15 -11.28 0.36
N ILE A 23 4.69 -12.04 -0.59
CA ILE A 23 6.03 -12.64 -0.49
C ILE A 23 7.09 -11.53 -0.46
N ALA A 24 7.02 -10.55 -1.35
CA ALA A 24 7.97 -9.45 -1.40
C ALA A 24 7.94 -8.61 -0.10
N LEU A 25 6.76 -8.36 0.46
CA LEU A 25 6.59 -7.63 1.71
C LEU A 25 7.23 -8.39 2.89
N ASP A 26 7.02 -9.71 2.94
CA ASP A 26 7.62 -10.57 3.96
C ASP A 26 9.15 -10.59 3.85
N GLN A 27 9.69 -10.76 2.63
CA GLN A 27 11.12 -10.67 2.36
C GLN A 27 11.71 -9.31 2.75
N ILE A 28 10.99 -8.21 2.52
CA ILE A 28 11.41 -6.87 2.97
C ILE A 28 11.53 -6.83 4.50
N PHE A 29 10.56 -7.35 5.24
CA PHE A 29 10.63 -7.39 6.70
C PHE A 29 11.79 -8.25 7.21
N GLU A 30 12.02 -9.40 6.57
CA GLU A 30 13.14 -10.28 6.92
C GLU A 30 14.50 -9.65 6.58
N VAL A 31 14.65 -8.96 5.44
CA VAL A 31 15.87 -8.23 5.06
C VAL A 31 16.15 -7.10 6.06
N ILE A 32 15.13 -6.30 6.41
CA ILE A 32 15.29 -5.20 7.37
C ILE A 32 15.75 -5.76 8.72
N ARG A 33 15.12 -6.83 9.21
CA ARG A 33 15.52 -7.46 10.47
C ARG A 33 16.90 -8.10 10.39
N HIS A 34 17.25 -8.69 9.26
CA HIS A 34 18.58 -9.26 9.04
C HIS A 34 19.66 -8.18 9.16
N LYS A 35 19.49 -7.03 8.50
CA LYS A 35 20.42 -5.90 8.61
C LYS A 35 20.50 -5.31 10.01
N ILE A 36 19.42 -5.37 10.79
CA ILE A 36 19.39 -4.85 12.17
C ILE A 36 19.98 -5.84 13.18
N LYS A 37 19.63 -7.13 13.08
CA LYS A 37 19.98 -8.14 14.09
C LYS A 37 21.29 -8.88 13.80
N CYS A 38 21.67 -8.96 12.54
CA CYS A 38 22.80 -9.76 12.07
C CYS A 38 23.71 -8.89 11.19
N PRO A 39 24.33 -7.84 11.75
CA PRO A 39 25.21 -6.95 10.98
C PRO A 39 26.47 -7.66 10.46
N ASP A 40 26.97 -8.65 11.20
CA ASP A 40 28.21 -9.38 10.89
C ASP A 40 27.97 -10.68 10.10
N TRP A 41 26.82 -10.82 9.44
CA TRP A 41 26.50 -12.04 8.70
C TRP A 41 27.39 -12.17 7.44
N PRO A 42 28.10 -13.31 7.27
CA PRO A 42 29.13 -13.43 6.23
C PRO A 42 28.57 -13.71 4.84
N ASP A 43 27.40 -14.34 4.74
CA ASP A 43 26.83 -14.78 3.46
C ASP A 43 25.90 -13.73 2.84
N GLU A 44 25.74 -13.78 1.52
CA GLU A 44 24.75 -12.95 0.84
C GLU A 44 23.32 -13.45 1.13
N ILE A 45 22.37 -12.51 1.17
CA ILE A 45 20.95 -12.82 1.43
C ILE A 45 20.33 -13.60 0.26
N TRP A 46 20.74 -13.27 -0.96
CA TRP A 46 20.24 -13.87 -2.20
C TRP A 46 21.31 -14.77 -2.79
N GLN A 47 21.10 -16.09 -2.67
CA GLN A 47 22.04 -17.10 -3.13
C GLN A 47 21.43 -17.84 -4.31
N GLY A 48 21.50 -17.25 -5.51
CA GLY A 48 20.86 -17.79 -6.70
C GLY A 48 19.33 -17.74 -6.60
N SER A 49 18.68 -18.90 -6.47
CA SER A 49 17.22 -19.01 -6.26
C SER A 49 16.80 -18.88 -4.79
N ASP A 50 17.75 -18.99 -3.86
CA ASP A 50 17.45 -19.18 -2.45
C ASP A 50 17.55 -17.86 -1.69
N PHE A 51 16.52 -17.60 -0.86
CA PHE A 51 16.48 -16.47 0.06
C PHE A 51 16.88 -16.96 1.46
N VAL A 52 18.06 -16.56 1.92
CA VAL A 52 18.63 -17.03 3.19
C VAL A 52 18.85 -15.84 4.12
N VAL A 53 18.13 -15.84 5.24
CA VAL A 53 18.31 -14.86 6.33
C VAL A 53 18.69 -15.57 7.62
N CYS A 54 19.39 -14.84 8.49
CA CYS A 54 19.75 -15.33 9.82
C CYS A 54 18.51 -15.77 10.61
N GLN A 55 18.64 -16.81 11.44
CA GLN A 55 17.52 -17.39 12.17
C GLN A 55 16.77 -16.37 13.06
N ALA A 56 17.48 -15.40 13.64
CA ALA A 56 16.87 -14.35 14.46
C ALA A 56 16.04 -13.32 13.66
N ALA A 57 16.28 -13.22 12.35
CA ALA A 57 15.59 -12.31 11.44
C ALA A 57 14.29 -12.91 10.88
N LYS A 58 14.18 -14.24 10.79
CA LYS A 58 12.98 -14.93 10.29
C LYS A 58 11.71 -14.50 11.01
N LEU A 59 10.64 -14.37 10.23
CA LEU A 59 9.34 -13.93 10.68
C LEU A 59 8.24 -14.84 10.13
N PRO A 60 7.39 -15.41 10.99
CA PRO A 60 7.61 -15.67 12.42
C PRO A 60 8.72 -16.71 12.64
N LEU A 61 9.29 -16.75 13.85
CA LEU A 61 10.29 -17.78 14.19
C LEU A 61 9.63 -19.16 14.18
N GLY A 62 10.32 -20.19 13.66
CA GLY A 62 9.74 -21.54 13.57
C GLY A 62 9.42 -22.20 14.92
N ASN A 63 10.01 -21.70 16.01
CA ASN A 63 9.71 -22.14 17.38
C ASN A 63 8.66 -21.27 18.09
N SER A 64 8.04 -20.32 17.37
CA SER A 64 7.05 -19.42 17.96
C SER A 64 5.69 -20.12 18.13
N PRO A 65 4.87 -19.70 19.11
CA PRO A 65 3.53 -20.27 19.30
C PRO A 65 2.63 -20.05 18.07
N GLN A 66 1.71 -20.99 17.78
CA GLN A 66 0.81 -20.94 16.61
C GLN A 66 0.07 -19.60 16.46
N TRP A 67 -0.41 -19.01 17.56
CA TRP A 67 -1.13 -17.73 17.50
C TRP A 67 -0.29 -16.60 16.90
N VAL A 68 1.04 -16.65 17.02
CA VAL A 68 1.97 -15.69 16.40
C VAL A 68 1.98 -15.87 14.89
N HIS A 69 2.00 -17.11 14.42
CA HIS A 69 1.94 -17.42 12.99
C HIS A 69 0.63 -16.92 12.37
N ASP A 70 -0.50 -17.21 13.01
CA ASP A 70 -1.82 -16.80 12.53
C ASP A 70 -1.98 -15.28 12.53
N THR A 71 -1.56 -14.62 13.62
CA THR A 71 -1.64 -13.16 13.76
C THR A 71 -0.75 -12.45 12.74
N TYR A 72 0.48 -12.94 12.55
CA TYR A 72 1.40 -12.37 11.59
C TYR A 72 0.89 -12.56 10.15
N GLY A 73 0.47 -13.77 9.79
CA GLY A 73 -0.11 -14.05 8.48
C GLY A 73 -1.33 -13.17 8.17
N PHE A 74 -2.24 -13.03 9.13
CA PHE A 74 -3.39 -12.12 9.01
C PHE A 74 -2.96 -10.66 8.84
N PHE A 75 -2.00 -10.20 9.65
CA PHE A 75 -1.49 -8.83 9.56
C PHE A 75 -0.86 -8.53 8.20
N VAL A 76 0.03 -9.41 7.70
CA VAL A 76 0.70 -9.25 6.41
C VAL A 76 -0.33 -9.27 5.27
N ALA A 77 -1.34 -10.13 5.35
CA ALA A 77 -2.44 -10.15 4.40
C ALA A 77 -3.20 -8.81 4.40
N VAL A 78 -3.72 -8.36 5.55
CA VAL A 78 -4.46 -7.09 5.67
C VAL A 78 -3.63 -5.91 5.18
N LEU A 79 -2.35 -5.85 5.55
CA LEU A 79 -1.45 -4.79 5.11
C LEU A 79 -1.27 -4.80 3.59
N THR A 80 -1.06 -5.97 3.00
CA THR A 80 -0.95 -6.13 1.54
C THR A 80 -2.23 -5.68 0.84
N PHE A 81 -3.38 -6.16 1.31
CA PHE A 81 -4.69 -5.79 0.78
C PHE A 81 -4.91 -4.27 0.86
N ALA A 82 -4.62 -3.65 2.00
CA ALA A 82 -4.79 -2.21 2.19
C ALA A 82 -3.92 -1.38 1.24
N ILE A 83 -2.67 -1.78 0.99
CA ILE A 83 -1.76 -1.09 0.07
C ILE A 83 -2.27 -1.21 -1.37
N VAL A 84 -2.55 -2.44 -1.81
CA VAL A 84 -2.95 -2.71 -3.21
C VAL A 84 -4.32 -2.08 -3.52
N PHE A 85 -5.34 -2.37 -2.72
CA PHE A 85 -6.67 -1.77 -2.91
C PHE A 85 -6.67 -0.27 -2.66
N GLY A 86 -5.84 0.23 -1.74
CA GLY A 86 -5.68 1.66 -1.51
C GLY A 86 -5.17 2.40 -2.75
N ALA A 87 -4.26 1.80 -3.53
CA ALA A 87 -3.80 2.36 -4.80
C ALA A 87 -4.93 2.52 -5.82
N PHE A 88 -5.71 1.45 -5.96
CA PHE A 88 -6.82 1.39 -6.89
C PHE A 88 -7.92 2.38 -6.46
N ALA A 89 -8.31 2.35 -5.20
CA ALA A 89 -9.29 3.28 -4.62
C ALA A 89 -8.85 4.74 -4.79
N ALA A 90 -7.58 5.06 -4.57
CA ALA A 90 -7.05 6.41 -4.78
C ALA A 90 -7.17 6.86 -6.25
N ASN A 91 -6.93 5.97 -7.21
CA ASN A 91 -7.12 6.27 -8.62
C ASN A 91 -8.59 6.54 -8.96
N VAL A 92 -9.49 5.71 -8.44
CA VAL A 92 -10.94 5.85 -8.64
C VAL A 92 -11.43 7.17 -8.04
N LEU A 93 -11.08 7.45 -6.79
CA LEU A 93 -11.41 8.71 -6.12
C LEU A 93 -10.83 9.92 -6.85
N TYR A 94 -9.61 9.81 -7.38
CA TYR A 94 -9.01 10.88 -8.17
C TYR A 94 -9.75 11.13 -9.49
N GLY A 95 -10.22 10.06 -10.15
CA GLY A 95 -11.10 10.15 -11.31
C GLY A 95 -12.43 10.82 -10.97
N ALA A 96 -13.08 10.38 -9.89
CA ALA A 96 -14.36 10.92 -9.41
C ALA A 96 -14.28 12.42 -9.08
N MET A 97 -13.22 12.86 -8.38
CA MET A 97 -13.00 14.28 -8.09
C MET A 97 -12.83 15.14 -9.34
N ARG A 98 -12.24 14.59 -10.42
CA ARG A 98 -12.08 15.28 -11.70
C ARG A 98 -13.35 15.31 -12.55
N ALA A 99 -14.33 14.46 -12.25
CA ALA A 99 -15.62 14.47 -12.92
C ALA A 99 -16.50 15.65 -12.47
N VAL A 100 -16.24 16.22 -11.28
CA VAL A 100 -16.98 17.37 -10.77
C VAL A 100 -16.66 18.62 -11.61
N PRO A 101 -17.67 19.32 -12.16
CA PRO A 101 -17.45 20.51 -12.98
C PRO A 101 -16.70 21.62 -12.22
N HIS A 102 -15.61 22.12 -12.79
CA HIS A 102 -14.79 23.19 -12.20
C HIS A 102 -15.59 24.46 -11.88
N ALA A 103 -16.61 24.78 -12.68
CA ALA A 103 -17.48 25.93 -12.47
C ALA A 103 -18.17 25.93 -11.09
N GLN A 104 -18.52 24.75 -10.54
CA GLN A 104 -19.13 24.66 -9.21
C GLN A 104 -18.13 25.03 -8.09
N LEU A 105 -16.86 24.67 -8.28
CA LEU A 105 -15.79 24.98 -7.34
C LEU A 105 -15.41 26.46 -7.40
N GLU A 106 -15.32 27.05 -8.59
CA GLU A 106 -15.05 28.48 -8.77
C GLU A 106 -16.19 29.34 -8.20
N THR A 107 -17.44 28.91 -8.36
CA THR A 107 -18.59 29.58 -7.74
C THR A 107 -18.48 29.56 -6.22
N ALA A 108 -18.07 28.44 -5.63
CA ALA A 108 -17.86 28.32 -4.19
C ALA A 108 -16.79 29.30 -3.67
N GLU A 109 -15.68 29.42 -4.40
CA GLU A 109 -14.60 30.37 -4.09
C GLU A 109 -15.09 31.82 -4.23
N ALA A 110 -15.91 32.13 -5.25
CA ALA A 110 -16.52 33.45 -5.43
C ALA A 110 -17.48 33.83 -4.28
N TYR A 111 -18.17 32.85 -3.68
CA TYR A 111 -18.99 33.04 -2.48
C TYR A 111 -18.17 33.14 -1.17
N GLY A 112 -16.84 33.18 -1.26
CA GLY A 112 -15.95 33.33 -0.11
C GLY A 112 -15.73 32.03 0.67
N MET A 113 -16.04 30.85 0.10
CA MET A 113 -15.74 29.59 0.76
C MET A 113 -14.24 29.31 0.74
N SER A 114 -13.71 28.88 1.87
CA SER A 114 -12.34 28.34 1.95
C SER A 114 -12.24 27.00 1.20
N ARG A 115 -11.03 26.63 0.74
CA ARG A 115 -10.79 25.34 0.07
C ARG A 115 -11.30 24.12 0.86
N ARG A 116 -11.20 24.15 2.20
CA ARG A 116 -11.71 23.07 3.06
C ARG A 116 -13.23 23.01 3.06
N GLN A 117 -13.91 24.17 3.07
CA GLN A 117 -15.38 24.23 2.97
C GLN A 117 -15.86 23.76 1.60
N SER A 118 -15.23 24.24 0.51
CA SER A 118 -15.55 23.79 -0.86
C SER A 118 -15.32 22.28 -1.02
N PHE A 119 -14.23 21.75 -0.49
CA PHE A 119 -13.94 20.31 -0.52
C PHE A 119 -15.02 19.47 0.17
N TRP A 120 -15.32 19.74 1.45
CA TRP A 120 -16.24 18.90 2.22
C TRP A 120 -17.71 19.12 1.89
N ARG A 121 -18.11 20.31 1.45
CA ARG A 121 -19.52 20.64 1.19
C ARG A 121 -19.93 20.52 -0.27
N ILE A 122 -18.98 20.60 -1.20
CA ILE A 122 -19.27 20.60 -2.64
C ILE A 122 -18.56 19.43 -3.32
N LEU A 123 -17.23 19.39 -3.29
CA LEU A 123 -16.48 18.37 -4.02
C LEU A 123 -16.83 16.94 -3.57
N VAL A 124 -16.81 16.65 -2.27
CA VAL A 124 -17.04 15.31 -1.70
C VAL A 124 -18.48 14.80 -1.92
N PRO A 125 -19.54 15.59 -1.71
CA PRO A 125 -20.90 15.14 -2.05
C PRO A 125 -21.12 15.00 -3.55
N GLN A 126 -20.62 15.95 -4.36
CA GLN A 126 -20.84 15.93 -5.81
C GLN A 126 -20.10 14.76 -6.48
N MET A 127 -18.86 14.46 -6.07
CA MET A 127 -18.13 13.30 -6.62
C MET A 127 -18.88 11.99 -6.38
N TRP A 128 -19.65 11.86 -5.29
CA TRP A 128 -20.40 10.64 -4.95
C TRP A 128 -21.69 10.50 -5.76
N VAL A 129 -22.24 11.60 -6.25
CA VAL A 129 -23.45 11.60 -7.11
C VAL A 129 -23.08 11.34 -8.58
N TYR A 130 -21.89 11.77 -9.02
CA TYR A 130 -21.43 11.61 -10.40
C TYR A 130 -20.56 10.35 -10.65
N ALA A 131 -20.08 9.67 -9.61
CA ALA A 131 -19.31 8.43 -9.70
C ALA A 131 -20.24 7.20 -9.72
#